data_AF-A0A9P5YVG7-F1
#
_entry.id   AF-A0A9P5YVG7-F1
#
_cell.length_a   1.000
_cell.length_b   1.000
_cell.length_c   1.000
_cell.angle_alpha   90.00
_cell.angle_beta   90.00
_cell.angle_gamma   90.00
#
_symmetry.space_group_name_H-M   'P 1'
#
loop_
_entity.id
_entity.type
_entity.pdbx_description
1 polymer ?
#
loop_
_entity_poly.entity_id
_entity_poly.type
_entity_poly.pdbx_seq_one_letter_code
_entity_poly.pdbx_strand_id
1 'polypeptide(L)'
;GCKHWLAKLEKVNKDLVDQVHIFNSFFYKKLNQLRNECICDMFIEYLLFINLYRIQSAYEGIHNWMGKIDIFKKKFIVIPINKKYVSYVHDGRFYALTLP
;
A
#
# COMPACT_ATOMS: atom_id res chain seq x y z
N GLY A 1 0.08 15.75 9.62
CA GLY A 1 -0.39 14.51 8.98
C GLY A 1 -1.17 14.80 7.70
N CYS A 2 -1.43 13.80 6.84
CA CYS A 2 -2.02 13.98 5.51
C CYS A 2 -3.35 14.77 5.49
N LYS A 3 -4.17 14.69 6.55
CA LYS A 3 -5.40 15.50 6.70
C LYS A 3 -5.13 17.01 6.71
N HIS A 4 -4.01 17.44 7.29
CA HIS A 4 -3.62 18.87 7.31
C HIS A 4 -3.18 19.36 5.93
N TRP A 5 -2.65 18.46 5.10
CA TRP A 5 -2.29 18.79 3.71
C TRP A 5 -3.53 18.97 2.83
N LEU A 6 -4.55 18.12 2.98
CA LEU A 6 -5.85 18.31 2.33
C LEU A 6 -6.53 19.62 2.74
N ALA A 7 -6.52 19.96 4.04
CA ALA A 7 -7.10 21.22 4.53
C ALA A 7 -6.36 22.47 4.00
N LYS A 8 -5.05 22.36 3.73
CA LYS A 8 -4.30 23.43 3.05
C LYS A 8 -4.64 23.52 1.58
N LEU A 9 -4.76 22.37 0.90
CA LEU A 9 -5.17 22.32 -0.50
C LEU A 9 -6.58 22.87 -0.71
N GLU A 10 -7.51 22.59 0.19
CA GLU A 10 -8.89 23.11 0.09
C GLU A 10 -8.94 24.63 0.09
N LYS A 11 -8.01 25.29 0.81
CA LYS A 11 -7.89 26.75 0.84
C LYS A 11 -7.26 27.35 -0.42
N VAL A 12 -6.49 26.55 -1.16
CA VAL A 12 -5.75 27.00 -2.36
C VAL A 12 -6.51 26.66 -3.63
N ASN A 13 -7.08 25.46 -3.70
CA ASN A 13 -7.83 24.96 -4.85
C ASN A 13 -8.77 23.82 -4.42
N LYS A 14 -10.06 24.13 -4.32
CA LYS A 14 -11.09 23.18 -3.88
C LYS A 14 -11.35 22.08 -4.92
N ASP A 15 -11.29 22.39 -6.21
CA ASP A 15 -11.54 21.42 -7.29
C ASP A 15 -10.48 20.33 -7.32
N LEU A 16 -9.25 20.64 -6.88
CA LEU A 16 -8.16 19.68 -6.79
C LEU A 16 -8.36 18.68 -5.64
N VAL A 17 -9.03 19.08 -4.56
CA VAL A 17 -9.31 18.21 -3.41
C VAL A 17 -10.23 17.06 -3.82
N ASP A 18 -11.25 17.33 -4.63
CA ASP A 18 -12.18 16.30 -5.11
C ASP A 18 -11.53 15.33 -6.11
N GLN A 19 -10.44 15.75 -6.76
CA GLN A 19 -9.69 14.93 -7.71
C GLN A 19 -8.65 14.02 -7.04
N VAL A 20 -8.33 14.24 -5.77
CA VAL A 20 -7.28 13.51 -5.05
C VAL A 20 -7.89 12.65 -3.95
N HIS A 21 -7.52 11.37 -3.89
CA HIS A 21 -7.80 10.54 -2.73
C HIS A 21 -6.51 10.16 -2.00
N ILE A 22 -6.50 10.30 -0.66
CA ILE A 22 -5.36 9.93 0.18
C ILE A 22 -5.78 8.83 1.14
N PHE A 23 -5.18 7.65 0.98
CA PHE A 23 -5.36 6.55 1.92
C PHE A 23 -4.58 6.80 3.22
N ASN A 24 -5.02 6.15 4.31
CA ASN A 24 -4.22 6.13 5.53
C ASN A 24 -2.95 5.27 5.34
N SER A 25 -1.96 5.43 6.23
CA SER A 25 -0.71 4.67 6.18
C SER A 25 -0.87 3.15 6.43
N PHE A 26 -2.02 2.70 6.94
CA PHE A 26 -2.32 1.29 7.15
C PHE A 26 -2.83 0.60 5.88
N PHE A 27 -3.33 1.35 4.90
CA PHE A 27 -3.85 0.80 3.65
C PHE A 27 -2.81 -0.07 2.95
N TYR A 28 -1.61 0.47 2.76
CA TYR A 28 -0.51 -0.28 2.14
C TYR A 28 -0.09 -1.50 2.97
N LYS A 29 -0.07 -1.37 4.31
CA LYS A 29 0.27 -2.48 5.20
C LYS A 29 -0.73 -3.64 5.07
N LYS A 30 -2.02 -3.32 4.96
CA LYS A 30 -3.08 -4.33 4.75
C LYS A 30 -2.99 -4.95 3.36
N LEU A 31 -2.78 -4.14 2.33
CA LEU A 31 -2.63 -4.59 0.94
C LEU A 31 -1.48 -5.61 0.79
N ASN A 32 -0.39 -5.42 1.52
CA ASN A 32 0.79 -6.29 1.45
C ASN A 32 0.85 -7.40 2.52
N GLN A 33 -0.22 -7.63 3.29
CA GLN A 33 -0.18 -8.49 4.48
C GLN A 33 0.19 -9.95 4.16
N LEU A 34 -0.11 -10.42 2.94
CA LEU A 34 0.13 -11.80 2.49
C LEU A 34 1.51 -12.02 1.87
N ARG A 35 2.34 -10.97 1.72
CA ARG A 35 3.66 -11.13 1.12
C ARG A 35 4.69 -11.83 2.01
N ASN A 36 4.37 -12.06 3.27
CA ASN A 36 5.30 -12.57 4.28
C ASN A 36 5.28 -14.11 4.45
N GLU A 37 4.47 -14.83 3.68
CA GLU A 37 4.53 -16.29 3.68
C GLU A 37 5.67 -16.74 2.74
N CYS A 38 6.66 -17.44 3.30
CA CYS A 38 7.75 -18.02 2.53
C CYS A 38 7.19 -19.11 1.61
N ILE A 39 7.28 -18.90 0.31
CA ILE A 39 6.94 -19.89 -0.70
C ILE A 39 8.28 -20.48 -1.18
N CYS A 40 8.71 -21.57 -0.57
CA CYS A 40 9.84 -22.36 -1.05
C CYS A 40 9.35 -23.44 -2.04
N ASP A 41 10.06 -23.55 -3.17
CA ASP A 41 9.96 -24.56 -4.24
C ASP A 41 8.57 -24.96 -4.70
N MET A 42 7.98 -24.13 -5.57
CA MET A 42 6.63 -24.33 -6.06
C MET A 42 6.57 -24.33 -7.59
N PHE A 43 5.86 -25.32 -8.16
CA PHE A 43 5.67 -25.48 -9.60
C PHE A 43 5.05 -24.22 -10.25
N ILE A 44 5.47 -23.90 -11.49
CA ILE A 44 5.09 -22.67 -12.21
C ILE A 44 3.56 -22.49 -12.32
N GLU A 45 2.80 -23.56 -12.53
CA GLU A 45 1.34 -23.48 -12.63
C GLU A 45 0.68 -23.09 -11.30
N TYR A 46 1.29 -23.50 -10.18
CA TYR A 46 0.88 -23.12 -8.84
C TYR A 46 1.25 -21.65 -8.54
N LEU A 47 2.33 -21.10 -9.12
CA LEU A 47 2.69 -19.68 -8.96
C LEU A 47 1.60 -18.74 -9.46
N LEU A 48 0.93 -19.09 -10.57
CA LEU A 48 -0.21 -18.30 -11.07
C LEU A 48 -1.37 -18.34 -10.08
N PHE A 49 -1.72 -19.54 -9.58
CA PHE A 49 -2.77 -19.71 -8.58
C PHE A 49 -2.47 -18.93 -7.29
N ILE A 50 -1.23 -18.99 -6.80
CA ILE A 50 -0.82 -18.22 -5.62
C ILE A 50 -0.86 -16.72 -5.88
N ASN A 51 -0.43 -16.26 -7.06
CA ASN A 51 -0.52 -14.83 -7.37
C ASN A 51 -1.97 -14.35 -7.37
N LEU A 52 -2.88 -15.12 -7.98
CA LEU A 52 -4.31 -14.82 -7.99
C LEU A 52 -4.90 -14.82 -6.57
N TYR A 53 -4.61 -15.84 -5.77
CA TYR A 53 -5.05 -15.92 -4.37
C TYR A 53 -4.55 -14.72 -3.56
N ARG A 54 -3.27 -14.34 -3.71
CA ARG A 54 -2.68 -13.18 -3.02
C ARG A 54 -3.34 -11.87 -3.43
N ILE A 55 -3.60 -11.68 -4.72
CA ILE A 55 -4.30 -10.48 -5.21
C ILE A 55 -5.72 -10.44 -4.64
N GLN A 56 -6.42 -11.56 -4.67
CA GLN A 56 -7.79 -11.66 -4.18
C GLN A 56 -7.88 -11.39 -2.68
N SER A 57 -7.08 -12.08 -1.87
CA SER A 57 -7.09 -11.88 -0.42
C SER A 57 -6.54 -10.50 0.00
N ALA A 58 -5.62 -9.92 -0.77
CA ALA A 58 -5.21 -8.52 -0.59
C ALA A 58 -6.39 -7.55 -0.86
N TYR A 59 -7.14 -7.78 -1.94
CA TYR A 59 -8.33 -7.00 -2.28
C TYR A 59 -9.42 -7.12 -1.21
N GLU A 60 -9.74 -8.34 -0.77
CA GLU A 60 -10.68 -8.61 0.32
C GLU A 60 -10.28 -7.86 1.60
N GLY A 61 -8.98 -7.87 1.93
CA GLY A 61 -8.44 -7.17 3.08
C GLY A 61 -8.66 -5.64 3.04
N ILE A 62 -8.76 -5.05 1.85
CA ILE A 62 -9.00 -3.61 1.68
C ILE A 62 -10.39 -3.25 1.16
N HIS A 63 -11.27 -4.22 0.93
CA HIS A 63 -12.55 -4.02 0.28
C HIS A 63 -13.42 -2.97 0.98
N ASN A 64 -13.45 -2.97 2.31
CA ASN A 64 -14.19 -1.97 3.10
C ASN A 64 -13.67 -0.54 2.93
N TRP A 65 -12.38 -0.35 2.64
CA TRP A 65 -11.84 0.96 2.28
C TRP A 65 -12.23 1.35 0.85
N MET A 66 -12.23 0.39 -0.07
CA MET A 66 -12.57 0.62 -1.48
C MET A 66 -14.08 0.86 -1.70
N GLY A 67 -14.95 0.24 -0.91
CA GLY A 67 -16.41 0.37 -1.07
C GLY A 67 -16.96 1.78 -0.79
N LYS A 68 -16.17 2.65 -0.16
CA LYS A 68 -16.58 4.03 0.17
C LYS A 68 -16.11 5.07 -0.84
N ILE A 69 -15.21 4.70 -1.75
CA ILE A 69 -14.54 5.63 -2.66
C ILE A 69 -14.50 5.03 -4.06
N ASP A 70 -15.05 5.74 -5.03
CA ASP A 70 -14.84 5.44 -6.44
C ASP A 70 -13.46 6.00 -6.87
N ILE A 71 -12.45 5.13 -6.85
CA ILE A 71 -11.06 5.50 -7.18
C ILE A 71 -10.87 5.85 -8.67
N PHE A 72 -11.74 5.37 -9.56
CA PHE A 72 -11.63 5.62 -10.99
C PHE A 72 -12.07 7.03 -11.37
N LYS A 73 -12.86 7.68 -10.50
CA LYS A 73 -13.22 9.10 -10.63
C LYS A 73 -12.13 10.05 -10.13
N LYS A 74 -11.07 9.53 -9.50
CA LYS A 74 -9.99 10.35 -8.93
C LYS A 74 -8.84 10.44 -9.92
N LYS A 75 -8.31 11.66 -10.10
CA LYS A 75 -7.14 11.92 -10.94
C LYS A 75 -5.85 11.47 -10.28
N PHE A 76 -5.78 11.54 -8.95
CA PHE A 76 -4.61 11.14 -8.18
C PHE A 76 -5.00 10.29 -6.98
N ILE A 77 -4.24 9.23 -6.75
CA ILE A 77 -4.34 8.37 -5.57
C ILE A 77 -3.00 8.44 -4.84
N VAL A 78 -3.04 8.87 -3.58
CA VAL A 78 -1.86 8.96 -2.72
C VAL A 78 -1.94 7.87 -1.66
N ILE A 79 -0.95 6.99 -1.65
CA ILE A 79 -0.82 5.92 -0.66
C ILE A 79 0.49 6.14 0.10
N PRO A 80 0.43 6.62 1.36
CA PRO A 80 1.63 6.74 2.18
C PRO A 80 2.20 5.35 2.49
N ILE A 81 3.45 5.11 2.10
CA ILE A 81 4.16 3.86 2.39
C ILE A 81 5.10 4.11 3.57
N ASN A 82 4.79 3.51 4.72
CA ASN A 82 5.72 3.48 5.84
C ASN A 82 6.66 2.27 5.69
N LYS A 83 7.83 2.49 5.08
CA LYS A 83 8.91 1.49 5.08
C LYS A 83 9.65 1.61 6.42
N LYS A 84 9.37 0.71 7.36
CA LYS A 84 10.07 0.66 8.66
C LYS A 84 11.53 0.22 8.56
N TYR A 85 11.97 -0.24 7.38
CA TYR A 85 13.27 -0.86 7.20
C TYR A 85 14.08 -0.12 6.13
N VAL A 86 15.27 0.32 6.51
CA VAL A 86 16.36 0.58 5.57
C VAL A 86 17.23 -0.67 5.61
N SER A 87 17.32 -1.36 4.48
CA SER A 87 18.25 -2.48 4.33
C SER A 87 19.60 -1.93 3.90
N TYR A 88 20.67 -2.33 4.58
CA TYR A 88 22.04 -2.05 4.14
C TYR A 88 22.86 -3.34 4.17
N VAL A 89 23.90 -3.37 3.36
CA VAL A 89 24.83 -4.49 3.25
C VAL A 89 26.13 -4.09 3.92
N HIS A 90 26.60 -4.90 4.86
CA HIS A 90 27.90 -4.76 5.49
C HIS A 90 28.57 -6.13 5.54
N ASP A 91 29.78 -6.23 4.99
CA ASP A 91 30.55 -7.48 4.95
C ASP A 91 29.76 -8.67 4.33
N GLY A 92 29.07 -8.41 3.21
CA GLY A 92 28.28 -9.43 2.49
C GLY A 92 27.02 -9.91 3.21
N ARG A 93 26.68 -9.35 4.38
CA ARG A 93 25.47 -9.70 5.15
C ARG A 93 24.41 -8.61 5.03
N PHE A 94 23.15 -9.05 4.95
CA PHE A 94 21.98 -8.16 4.91
C PHE A 94 21.50 -7.84 6.32
N TYR A 95 21.40 -6.55 6.65
CA TYR A 95 20.85 -6.08 7.93
C TYR A 95 19.60 -5.23 7.69
N ALA A 96 18.57 -5.41 8.52
CA ALA A 96 17.38 -4.58 8.53
C ALA A 96 17.30 -3.81 9.85
N LEU A 97 17.51 -2.49 9.81
CA LEU A 97 17.31 -1.63 10.98
C LEU A 97 15.85 -1.19 11.05
N THR A 98 15.27 -1.26 12.25
CA THR A 98 13.98 -0.63 12.54
C THR A 98 14.28 0.82 12.94
N LEU A 99 13.76 1.80 12.20
CA LEU A 99 13.84 3.20 12.63
C LEU A 99 13.03 3.39 13.92
N PRO A 100 13.57 4.08 14.94
CA PRO A 100 12.91 4.29 16.23
C PRO A 100 11.57 5.03 16.12
#